data_AF-A0A934ZIU4-F1
#
_entry.id   AF-A0A934ZIU4-F1
#
_cell.length_a   1.000
_cell.length_b   1.000
_cell.length_c   1.000
_cell.angle_alpha   90.00
_cell.angle_beta   90.00
_cell.angle_gamma   90.00
#
_symmetry.space_group_name_H-M   'P 1'
#
loop_
_entity.id
_entity.type
_entity.pdbx_description
1 polymer ?
#
loop_
_entity_poly.entity_id
_entity_poly.type
_entity_poly.pdbx_seq_one_letter_code
_entity_poly.pdbx_strand_id
1 'polypeptide(L)'
;MKQVHSMSCCGGRWATLLAFALGACAVDNPSEPQSGQTLISESDDRKEVFEHENAWMRSYAEQATVSLVDESFFVTVNGVTTMLDGPTLGESLNLCPGERYAEQRRHAFCSGTLIDDDLVLTAGHCINEDHTCANTRFVFNDHYIAPGVRHPFSPSNVFQCEEVVVHQQGDVNLGQPDFAIVRLRNSATPIFQPAPVRRVADLLDSGQHVKIVGFPYGIPAKIDMEGNVTHRSVLSNYFVSSLDSFVGNSGSGVYESDGYTLAGILIGGVLLPGLTEETIDYYPVALPDGGTCNRATVCSTPQCGTAVSLYTRPVLDALCTDPSRSPRLCGAGAPVNDTCMTARPIWPLMGRQQTLSGFVTGGGHSVTPPCGTRRATSPDVFYSLHLDVPMLFYADAFTSDFPAYLFLMRDSCSSPANIIACNGGACSQGQGQIALRLDAGIYFLGVGGSGGTGRYNVHAQFLPTSTAAASMRSTGSRTVMGTTAGASNGTSGTCGGASAGDATFYFTTCPDYRGGVMVASTCNSSTVTRATWNTVLHARQGNSLTSFCNDNACGLQSILRADRMSAGSGLRALYVDGASSGESGPFSVAVSFSTP
;
A
#
# COMPACT_ATOMS: atom_id res chain seq x y z
N MET A 1 -29.52 61.36 42.28
CA MET A 1 -29.08 61.83 43.62
C MET A 1 -27.68 61.26 43.84
N LYS A 2 -26.59 62.05 44.00
CA LYS A 2 -26.10 62.69 45.26
C LYS A 2 -26.04 61.68 46.42
N GLN A 3 -24.95 61.44 47.17
CA GLN A 3 -23.58 62.02 47.34
C GLN A 3 -22.52 60.87 47.32
N VAL A 4 -21.18 60.96 47.17
CA VAL A 4 -20.12 62.03 47.14
C VAL A 4 -19.47 62.41 48.50
N HIS A 5 -18.13 62.33 48.59
CA HIS A 5 -17.17 62.58 49.72
C HIS A 5 -16.78 61.36 50.58
N SER A 6 -15.55 61.22 51.10
CA SER A 6 -14.24 61.84 50.77
C SER A 6 -13.06 61.08 51.41
N MET A 7 -11.82 61.40 51.01
CA MET A 7 -10.54 60.92 51.57
C MET A 7 -10.33 61.34 53.05
N SER A 8 -9.53 60.59 53.83
CA SER A 8 -8.23 61.11 54.33
C SER A 8 -7.32 60.11 55.10
N CYS A 9 -6.04 60.13 54.72
CA CYS A 9 -4.76 59.91 55.42
C CYS A 9 -4.56 59.17 56.78
N CYS A 10 -3.43 58.43 56.77
CA CYS A 10 -2.36 58.33 57.79
C CYS A 10 -2.43 57.32 58.96
N GLY A 11 -1.41 56.45 59.02
CA GLY A 11 -0.77 56.05 60.29
C GLY A 11 -0.25 54.62 60.41
N GLY A 12 1.08 54.46 60.61
CA GLY A 12 1.63 53.35 61.41
C GLY A 12 2.15 52.10 60.68
N ARG A 13 3.47 51.92 60.72
CA ARG A 13 4.18 50.64 60.45
C ARG A 13 3.75 49.56 61.46
N TRP A 14 3.84 48.27 61.10
CA TRP A 14 4.88 47.31 61.51
C TRP A 14 4.53 45.88 61.01
N ALA A 15 5.55 45.08 60.76
CA ALA A 15 5.57 43.90 59.88
C ALA A 15 4.65 42.70 60.21
N THR A 16 4.21 41.99 59.16
CA THR A 16 4.36 40.51 59.07
C THR A 16 4.32 40.05 57.60
N LEU A 17 5.04 38.97 57.28
CA LEU A 17 5.19 38.47 55.90
C LEU A 17 3.93 37.73 55.42
N LEU A 18 3.49 38.03 54.19
CA LEU A 18 2.88 37.03 53.31
C LEU A 18 3.55 37.13 51.93
N ALA A 19 4.36 36.13 51.59
CA ALA A 19 4.88 35.97 50.24
C ALA A 19 3.79 35.37 49.34
N PHE A 20 3.00 36.22 48.68
CA PHE A 20 2.21 35.77 47.54
C PHE A 20 3.16 35.51 46.37
N ALA A 21 3.48 34.23 46.16
CA ALA A 21 4.08 33.78 44.93
C ALA A 21 3.09 34.04 43.79
N LEU A 22 3.39 35.04 42.96
CA LEU A 22 2.82 35.16 41.62
C LEU A 22 3.38 34.00 40.79
N GLY A 23 2.75 32.83 40.93
CA GLY A 23 2.91 31.73 40.00
C GLY A 23 2.39 32.21 38.65
N ALA A 24 3.29 32.71 37.82
CA ALA A 24 3.03 32.84 36.40
C ALA A 24 2.83 31.42 35.88
N CYS A 25 1.57 31.03 35.66
CA CYS A 25 1.24 29.90 34.82
C CYS A 25 1.71 30.28 33.41
N ALA A 26 2.97 29.94 33.10
CA ALA A 26 3.36 29.73 31.73
C ALA A 26 2.39 28.68 31.18
N VAL A 27 1.53 29.10 30.25
CA VAL A 27 0.85 28.16 29.39
C VAL A 27 1.96 27.61 28.52
N ASP A 28 2.30 26.33 28.71
CA ASP A 28 3.17 25.61 27.78
C ASP A 28 2.45 25.59 26.42
N ASN A 29 2.77 26.58 25.59
CA ASN A 29 2.49 26.48 24.16
C ASN A 29 3.28 25.27 23.68
N PRO A 30 2.63 24.23 23.11
CA PRO A 30 3.37 23.13 22.51
C PRO A 30 4.30 23.71 21.44
N SER A 31 5.60 23.50 21.59
CA SER A 31 6.62 24.01 20.68
C SER A 31 6.33 23.55 19.26
N GLU A 32 6.33 24.48 18.31
CA GLU A 32 6.15 24.16 16.90
C GLU A 32 7.28 23.23 16.41
N PRO A 33 6.99 22.30 15.48
CA PRO A 33 7.99 21.36 14.98
C PRO A 33 9.13 22.12 14.29
N GLN A 34 10.35 21.94 14.79
CA GLN A 34 11.55 22.48 14.16
C GLN A 34 12.05 21.52 13.08
N SER A 35 12.71 22.03 12.04
CA SER A 35 13.30 21.20 10.97
C SER A 35 14.56 20.48 11.45
N GLY A 36 14.70 19.19 11.14
CA GLY A 36 15.85 18.35 11.50
C GLY A 36 15.93 17.03 10.73
N GLN A 37 16.75 16.10 11.21
CA GLN A 37 16.88 14.72 10.71
C GLN A 37 16.01 13.74 11.51
N THR A 38 15.70 12.59 10.93
CA THR A 38 14.77 11.59 11.50
C THR A 38 15.53 10.44 12.15
N LEU A 39 15.08 10.01 13.32
CA LEU A 39 15.62 8.83 14.00
C LEU A 39 14.74 7.61 13.73
N ILE A 40 15.38 6.45 13.71
CA ILE A 40 14.70 5.16 13.74
C ILE A 40 14.53 4.65 15.19
N SER A 41 13.55 3.79 15.40
CA SER A 41 13.34 3.01 16.62
C SER A 41 14.51 2.06 16.91
N GLU A 42 14.58 1.53 18.14
CA GLU A 42 15.52 0.44 18.47
C GLU A 42 15.23 -0.87 17.71
N SER A 43 14.01 -1.10 17.22
CA SER A 43 13.65 -2.29 16.44
C SER A 43 14.00 -2.16 14.95
N ASP A 44 14.08 -0.93 14.42
CA ASP A 44 14.14 -0.63 12.99
C ASP A 44 13.00 -1.34 12.24
N ASP A 45 11.82 -0.74 12.32
CA ASP A 45 10.54 -1.33 11.90
C ASP A 45 10.36 -1.39 10.37
N ARG A 46 11.30 -0.77 9.63
CA ARG A 46 11.40 -0.85 8.16
C ARG A 46 11.55 -2.30 7.72
N LYS A 47 10.83 -2.71 6.68
CA LYS A 47 10.88 -4.06 6.09
C LYS A 47 10.99 -3.96 4.57
N GLU A 48 11.52 -5.00 3.93
CA GLU A 48 11.49 -5.09 2.47
C GLU A 48 10.05 -5.24 1.96
N VAL A 49 9.79 -4.71 0.76
CA VAL A 49 8.46 -4.83 0.12
C VAL A 49 8.02 -6.30 0.01
N PHE A 50 8.91 -7.23 -0.35
CA PHE A 50 8.53 -8.65 -0.47
C PHE A 50 8.27 -9.33 0.89
N GLU A 51 8.92 -8.88 1.96
CA GLU A 51 8.79 -9.41 3.33
C GLU A 51 7.51 -8.91 4.00
N HIS A 52 7.05 -7.72 3.62
CA HIS A 52 5.95 -7.05 4.30
C HIS A 52 4.62 -7.85 4.18
N GLU A 53 4.02 -8.21 5.31
CA GLU A 53 2.80 -9.05 5.35
C GLU A 53 1.58 -8.35 4.76
N ASN A 54 1.50 -7.03 4.95
CA ASN A 54 0.35 -6.23 4.53
C ASN A 54 0.31 -6.01 3.00
N ALA A 55 -0.70 -6.60 2.36
CA ALA A 55 -0.91 -6.55 0.91
C ALA A 55 -1.07 -5.12 0.34
N TRP A 56 -1.58 -4.18 1.13
CA TRP A 56 -1.86 -2.82 0.69
C TRP A 56 -0.59 -1.99 0.54
N MET A 57 0.27 -2.00 1.55
CA MET A 57 1.52 -1.24 1.48
C MET A 57 2.46 -1.82 0.41
N ARG A 58 2.40 -3.14 0.17
CA ARG A 58 3.03 -3.74 -1.03
C ARG A 58 2.43 -3.20 -2.33
N SER A 59 1.11 -3.15 -2.43
CA SER A 59 0.41 -2.55 -3.58
C SER A 59 0.89 -1.12 -3.84
N TYR A 60 1.00 -0.27 -2.81
CA TYR A 60 1.46 1.11 -2.97
C TYR A 60 2.96 1.22 -3.28
N ALA A 61 3.81 0.35 -2.72
CA ALA A 61 5.22 0.27 -3.09
C ALA A 61 5.43 -0.07 -4.57
N GLU A 62 4.61 -0.98 -5.11
CA GLU A 62 4.69 -1.48 -6.48
C GLU A 62 3.95 -0.61 -7.51
N GLN A 63 2.91 0.12 -7.09
CA GLN A 63 1.96 0.79 -8.00
C GLN A 63 1.90 2.31 -7.89
N ALA A 64 2.31 2.89 -6.76
CA ALA A 64 2.19 4.33 -6.52
C ALA A 64 3.51 5.00 -6.09
N THR A 65 4.47 4.26 -5.56
CA THR A 65 5.68 4.84 -4.97
C THR A 65 6.80 4.93 -6.02
N VAL A 66 7.41 6.11 -6.14
CA VAL A 66 8.49 6.38 -7.11
C VAL A 66 9.75 6.86 -6.42
N SER A 67 10.90 6.34 -6.86
CA SER A 67 12.20 6.88 -6.45
C SER A 67 12.58 8.03 -7.40
N LEU A 68 13.08 9.13 -6.86
CA LEU A 68 13.56 10.28 -7.64
C LEU A 68 15.05 10.09 -7.86
N VAL A 69 15.43 9.80 -9.10
CA VAL A 69 16.78 9.44 -9.54
C VAL A 69 17.28 10.50 -10.51
N ASP A 70 18.54 10.92 -10.37
CA ASP A 70 19.15 11.88 -11.29
C ASP A 70 19.39 11.24 -12.68
N GLU A 71 19.23 12.03 -13.75
CA GLU A 71 19.42 11.58 -15.14
C GLU A 71 20.83 10.98 -15.38
N SER A 72 21.85 11.43 -14.65
CA SER A 72 23.21 10.89 -14.77
C SER A 72 23.34 9.39 -14.46
N PHE A 73 22.38 8.79 -13.74
CA PHE A 73 22.31 7.34 -13.54
C PHE A 73 21.83 6.57 -14.77
N PHE A 74 21.38 7.22 -15.85
CA PHE A 74 20.85 6.54 -17.03
C PHE A 74 21.75 6.72 -18.25
N VAL A 75 22.10 5.61 -18.90
CA VAL A 75 22.85 5.62 -20.16
C VAL A 75 22.08 4.86 -21.22
N THR A 76 22.09 5.37 -22.45
CA THR A 76 21.45 4.71 -23.60
C THR A 76 22.51 4.29 -24.61
N VAL A 77 22.67 2.98 -24.81
CA VAL A 77 23.65 2.39 -25.73
C VAL A 77 22.90 1.57 -26.76
N ASN A 78 23.13 1.83 -28.06
CA ASN A 78 22.45 1.17 -29.18
C ASN A 78 20.91 1.17 -29.09
N GLY A 79 20.32 2.24 -28.51
CA GLY A 79 18.88 2.37 -28.31
C GLY A 79 18.31 1.65 -27.08
N VAL A 80 19.15 0.97 -26.29
CA VAL A 80 18.76 0.36 -25.01
C VAL A 80 19.20 1.28 -23.87
N THR A 81 18.23 1.82 -23.14
CA THR A 81 18.48 2.53 -21.87
C THR A 81 18.75 1.51 -20.76
N THR A 82 19.78 1.74 -19.97
CA THR A 82 20.06 1.03 -18.71
C THR A 82 20.32 2.04 -17.61
N MET A 83 20.00 1.66 -16.37
CA MET A 83 20.47 2.37 -15.19
C MET A 83 21.87 1.86 -14.80
N LEU A 84 22.72 2.75 -14.31
CA LEU A 84 24.03 2.48 -13.77
C LEU A 84 23.93 2.01 -12.32
N ASP A 85 24.82 1.11 -11.91
CA ASP A 85 24.96 0.69 -10.51
C ASP A 85 25.52 1.85 -9.67
N GLY A 86 24.76 2.31 -8.67
CA GLY A 86 25.27 3.20 -7.64
C GLY A 86 26.11 2.48 -6.57
N PRO A 87 26.84 3.22 -5.71
CA PRO A 87 27.55 2.65 -4.57
C PRO A 87 26.58 1.97 -3.59
N THR A 88 27.08 1.04 -2.78
CA THR A 88 26.29 0.52 -1.66
C THR A 88 26.09 1.58 -0.58
N LEU A 89 25.06 1.43 0.25
CA LEU A 89 24.85 2.28 1.42
C LEU A 89 26.06 2.24 2.37
N GLY A 90 26.66 1.05 2.53
CA GLY A 90 27.87 0.82 3.31
C GLY A 90 29.09 1.57 2.79
N GLU A 91 29.35 1.53 1.49
CA GLU A 91 30.39 2.32 0.83
C GLU A 91 30.15 3.83 0.97
N SER A 92 28.89 4.26 0.83
CA SER A 92 28.51 5.68 0.80
C SER A 92 28.56 6.36 2.16
N LEU A 93 28.28 5.63 3.23
CA LEU A 93 28.21 6.15 4.60
C LEU A 93 29.28 5.57 5.52
N ASN A 94 30.25 4.79 4.99
CA ASN A 94 31.27 4.08 5.77
C ASN A 94 30.66 3.24 6.91
N LEU A 95 29.64 2.45 6.62
CA LEU A 95 28.87 1.74 7.65
C LEU A 95 29.65 0.60 8.32
N CYS A 96 29.32 0.32 9.57
CA CYS A 96 29.89 -0.80 10.29
C CYS A 96 29.43 -2.16 9.71
N PRO A 97 30.27 -3.22 9.81
CA PRO A 97 29.86 -4.56 9.43
C PRO A 97 28.61 -5.02 10.20
N GLY A 98 27.57 -5.42 9.46
CA GLY A 98 26.29 -5.86 10.01
C GLY A 98 25.21 -4.78 10.14
N GLU A 99 25.48 -3.52 9.77
CA GLU A 99 24.45 -2.49 9.67
C GLU A 99 23.37 -2.87 8.64
N ARG A 100 22.10 -2.62 8.97
CA ARG A 100 20.97 -3.02 8.12
C ARG A 100 21.03 -2.30 6.77
N TYR A 101 20.78 -3.07 5.72
CA TYR A 101 20.78 -2.62 4.32
C TYR A 101 22.11 -2.08 3.77
N ALA A 102 23.24 -2.25 4.48
CA ALA A 102 24.56 -1.75 4.04
C ALA A 102 24.94 -2.19 2.62
N GLU A 103 24.63 -3.43 2.23
CA GLU A 103 24.95 -3.99 0.90
C GLU A 103 24.02 -3.49 -0.24
N GLN A 104 23.00 -2.67 0.05
CA GLN A 104 22.05 -2.22 -0.96
C GLN A 104 22.58 -1.01 -1.74
N ARG A 105 22.53 -1.09 -3.07
CA ARG A 105 22.93 0.01 -3.96
C ARG A 105 21.92 1.16 -3.92
N ARG A 106 22.42 2.38 -3.76
CA ARG A 106 21.60 3.61 -3.74
C ARG A 106 21.64 4.32 -5.09
N HIS A 107 20.50 4.87 -5.52
CA HIS A 107 20.36 5.56 -6.80
C HIS A 107 19.53 6.85 -6.69
N ALA A 108 18.56 6.86 -5.77
CA ALA A 108 17.67 7.99 -5.59
C ALA A 108 18.23 9.04 -4.61
N PHE A 109 17.75 10.28 -4.75
CA PHE A 109 17.99 11.36 -3.80
C PHE A 109 16.74 11.70 -2.98
N CYS A 110 15.56 11.42 -3.52
CA CYS A 110 14.26 11.65 -2.88
C CYS A 110 13.25 10.53 -3.23
N SER A 111 12.07 10.64 -2.63
CA SER A 111 10.91 9.77 -2.79
C SER A 111 9.72 10.55 -3.36
N GLY A 112 8.70 9.85 -3.87
CA GLY A 112 7.48 10.46 -4.39
C GLY A 112 6.31 9.47 -4.46
N THR A 113 5.10 10.00 -4.61
CA THR A 113 3.87 9.20 -4.75
C THR A 113 3.06 9.65 -5.97
N LEU A 114 2.74 8.72 -6.88
CA LEU A 114 1.77 8.89 -7.95
C LEU A 114 0.38 9.14 -7.32
N ILE A 115 -0.12 10.37 -7.47
CA ILE A 115 -1.40 10.83 -6.93
C ILE A 115 -2.50 10.96 -8.00
N ASP A 116 -2.14 11.03 -9.29
CA ASP A 116 -3.07 10.95 -10.43
C ASP A 116 -2.44 10.18 -11.60
N ASP A 117 -3.14 10.07 -12.74
CA ASP A 117 -2.72 9.25 -13.88
C ASP A 117 -1.29 9.54 -14.38
N ASP A 118 -0.90 10.81 -14.30
CA ASP A 118 0.41 11.35 -14.68
C ASP A 118 0.99 12.32 -13.63
N LEU A 119 0.39 12.44 -12.43
CA LEU A 119 0.83 13.39 -11.40
C LEU A 119 1.54 12.69 -10.25
N VAL A 120 2.79 13.09 -9.98
CA VAL A 120 3.56 12.68 -8.80
C VAL A 120 3.62 13.82 -7.79
N LEU A 121 3.34 13.51 -6.52
CA LEU A 121 3.57 14.37 -5.37
C LEU A 121 4.91 14.02 -4.71
N THR A 122 5.70 15.03 -4.37
CA THR A 122 6.96 14.93 -3.62
C THR A 122 7.15 16.18 -2.75
N ALA A 123 8.21 16.25 -1.95
CA ALA A 123 8.57 17.44 -1.18
C ALA A 123 9.07 18.56 -2.12
N GLY A 124 8.85 19.83 -1.77
CA GLY A 124 9.21 20.96 -2.62
C GLY A 124 10.72 21.08 -2.79
N HIS A 125 11.47 20.89 -1.70
CA HIS A 125 12.94 20.86 -1.72
C HIS A 125 13.54 19.72 -2.56
N CYS A 126 12.79 18.67 -2.92
CA CYS A 126 13.26 17.62 -3.82
C CYS A 126 13.31 18.07 -5.29
N ILE A 127 12.62 19.14 -5.66
CA ILE A 127 12.68 19.73 -7.01
C ILE A 127 13.26 21.14 -6.87
N ASN A 128 14.55 21.29 -7.16
CA ASN A 128 15.32 22.50 -6.88
C ASN A 128 16.30 22.83 -8.03
N GLU A 129 17.28 23.71 -7.82
CA GLU A 129 18.25 24.11 -8.85
C GLU A 129 19.24 23.00 -9.25
N ASP A 130 19.64 22.14 -8.30
CA ASP A 130 20.50 20.97 -8.55
C ASP A 130 19.69 19.79 -9.11
N HIS A 131 18.51 19.55 -8.55
CA HIS A 131 17.55 18.51 -8.95
C HIS A 131 16.36 19.12 -9.69
N THR A 132 16.64 19.69 -10.86
CA THR A 132 15.59 20.27 -11.70
C THR A 132 14.63 19.19 -12.22
N CYS A 133 13.41 19.60 -12.58
CA CYS A 133 12.45 18.78 -13.31
C CYS A 133 13.10 18.07 -14.51
N ALA A 134 13.87 18.79 -15.34
CA ALA A 134 14.50 18.22 -16.53
C ALA A 134 15.48 17.08 -16.22
N ASN A 135 16.26 17.22 -15.15
CA ASN A 135 17.28 16.24 -14.73
C ASN A 135 16.70 15.10 -13.87
N THR A 136 15.46 15.24 -13.37
CA THR A 136 14.84 14.23 -12.49
C THR A 136 14.16 13.12 -13.29
N ARG A 137 14.32 11.87 -12.85
CA ARG A 137 13.59 10.69 -13.34
C ARG A 137 12.80 10.07 -12.19
N PHE A 138 11.56 9.66 -12.48
CA PHE A 138 10.68 9.00 -11.53
C PHE A 138 10.66 7.50 -11.85
N VAL A 139 11.15 6.68 -10.93
CA VAL A 139 11.35 5.24 -11.14
C VAL A 139 10.39 4.43 -10.27
N PHE A 140 9.49 3.70 -10.91
CA PHE A 140 8.62 2.72 -10.25
C PHE A 140 9.31 1.35 -10.09
N ASN A 141 8.74 0.49 -9.23
CA ASN A 141 9.23 -0.87 -8.96
C ASN A 141 10.69 -0.94 -8.47
N ASP A 142 11.24 0.12 -7.87
CA ASP A 142 12.59 0.10 -7.31
C ASP A 142 12.60 -0.55 -5.91
N HIS A 143 12.46 -1.88 -5.82
CA HIS A 143 12.43 -2.61 -4.55
C HIS A 143 13.03 -4.01 -4.68
N TYR A 144 13.23 -4.71 -3.56
CA TYR A 144 13.54 -6.14 -3.57
C TYR A 144 12.27 -6.99 -3.73
N ILE A 145 12.39 -8.08 -4.50
CA ILE A 145 11.32 -9.06 -4.75
C ILE A 145 11.57 -10.41 -4.05
N ALA A 146 12.80 -10.66 -3.60
CA ALA A 146 13.22 -11.77 -2.76
C ALA A 146 14.55 -11.40 -2.06
N PRO A 147 15.05 -12.18 -1.08
CA PRO A 147 16.30 -11.86 -0.39
C PRO A 147 17.47 -11.74 -1.38
N GLY A 148 18.12 -10.57 -1.42
CA GLY A 148 19.22 -10.28 -2.35
C GLY A 148 18.81 -10.06 -3.82
N VAL A 149 17.53 -10.21 -4.18
CA VAL A 149 17.04 -10.04 -5.56
C VAL A 149 16.23 -8.74 -5.69
N ARG A 150 16.83 -7.71 -6.31
CA ARG A 150 16.13 -6.49 -6.73
C ARG A 150 15.15 -6.81 -7.86
N HIS A 151 14.05 -6.07 -7.95
CA HIS A 151 13.18 -6.07 -9.11
C HIS A 151 14.02 -5.80 -10.37
N PRO A 152 13.88 -6.58 -11.47
CA PRO A 152 14.58 -6.31 -12.71
C PRO A 152 14.29 -4.89 -13.23
N PHE A 153 15.33 -4.20 -13.66
CA PHE A 153 15.19 -2.90 -14.32
C PHE A 153 14.40 -3.03 -15.63
N SER A 154 13.49 -2.09 -15.88
CA SER A 154 12.79 -1.94 -17.15
C SER A 154 12.67 -0.46 -17.51
N PRO A 155 12.98 -0.04 -18.74
CA PRO A 155 12.72 1.33 -19.21
C PRO A 155 11.25 1.75 -19.09
N SER A 156 10.29 0.80 -19.10
CA SER A 156 8.86 1.07 -18.88
C SER A 156 8.52 1.62 -17.49
N ASN A 157 9.45 1.53 -16.53
CA ASN A 157 9.26 1.98 -15.17
C ASN A 157 9.86 3.38 -14.92
N VAL A 158 10.53 3.96 -15.92
CA VAL A 158 11.27 5.23 -15.80
C VAL A 158 10.52 6.34 -16.53
N PHE A 159 10.06 7.33 -15.79
CA PHE A 159 9.31 8.47 -16.32
C PHE A 159 10.14 9.75 -16.26
N GLN A 160 10.00 10.58 -17.30
CA GLN A 160 10.58 11.92 -17.35
C GLN A 160 9.58 12.94 -16.80
N CYS A 161 10.07 13.96 -16.12
CA CYS A 161 9.28 15.16 -15.87
C CYS A 161 8.88 15.83 -17.19
N GLU A 162 7.65 16.32 -17.27
CA GLU A 162 7.19 17.25 -18.30
C GLU A 162 7.13 18.68 -17.78
N GLU A 163 6.46 18.87 -16.64
CA GLU A 163 6.32 20.17 -15.99
C GLU A 163 6.20 20.03 -14.47
N VAL A 164 6.52 21.12 -13.75
CA VAL A 164 6.17 21.27 -12.33
C VAL A 164 4.84 22.02 -12.27
N VAL A 165 3.75 21.31 -12.00
CA VAL A 165 2.37 21.82 -12.02
C VAL A 165 2.11 22.80 -10.87
N VAL A 166 2.66 22.48 -9.70
CA VAL A 166 2.66 23.33 -8.50
C VAL A 166 3.98 23.11 -7.77
N HIS A 167 4.62 24.18 -7.32
CA HIS A 167 5.82 24.13 -6.48
C HIS A 167 5.66 25.11 -5.32
N GLN A 168 5.99 24.65 -4.12
CA GLN A 168 6.15 25.50 -2.96
C GLN A 168 7.25 24.90 -2.08
N GLN A 169 8.36 25.60 -1.91
CA GLN A 169 9.43 25.21 -0.98
C GLN A 169 9.35 26.10 0.26
N GLY A 170 8.53 25.68 1.23
CA GLY A 170 8.27 26.42 2.46
C GLY A 170 9.20 26.05 3.61
N ASP A 171 9.39 26.99 4.55
CA ASP A 171 10.05 26.70 5.82
C ASP A 171 9.10 25.96 6.79
N VAL A 172 9.47 24.71 7.11
CA VAL A 172 8.78 23.85 8.08
C VAL A 172 8.66 24.51 9.45
N ASN A 173 9.70 25.23 9.90
CA ASN A 173 9.72 25.93 11.20
C ASN A 173 8.70 27.07 11.27
N LEU A 174 8.23 27.56 10.12
CA LEU A 174 7.23 28.62 10.00
C LEU A 174 5.85 28.07 9.60
N GLY A 175 5.67 26.75 9.61
CA GLY A 175 4.44 26.09 9.17
C GLY A 175 4.13 26.25 7.67
N GLN A 176 5.10 26.69 6.87
CA GLN A 176 4.90 26.93 5.44
C GLN A 176 4.97 25.59 4.69
N PRO A 177 3.98 25.27 3.82
CA PRO A 177 3.98 24.03 3.06
C PRO A 177 5.22 23.85 2.16
N ASP A 178 5.82 22.66 2.21
CA ASP A 178 6.90 22.23 1.33
C ASP A 178 6.45 21.04 0.45
N PHE A 179 6.11 21.29 -0.81
CA PHE A 179 5.67 20.25 -1.75
C PHE A 179 5.88 20.64 -3.21
N ALA A 180 5.97 19.62 -4.08
CA ALA A 180 5.89 19.77 -5.51
C ALA A 180 4.92 18.75 -6.11
N ILE A 181 4.10 19.18 -7.07
CA ILE A 181 3.32 18.31 -7.94
C ILE A 181 3.96 18.36 -9.32
N VAL A 182 4.45 17.22 -9.79
CA VAL A 182 5.13 17.07 -11.08
C VAL A 182 4.25 16.27 -12.02
N ARG A 183 4.12 16.74 -13.28
CA ARG A 183 3.53 15.97 -14.36
C ARG A 183 4.59 15.10 -15.03
N LEU A 184 4.28 13.83 -15.22
CA LEU A 184 5.05 12.87 -15.99
C LEU A 184 4.73 13.03 -17.49
N ARG A 185 5.74 13.01 -18.35
CA ARG A 185 5.62 13.15 -19.82
C ARG A 185 4.74 12.08 -20.48
N ASN A 186 4.50 10.96 -19.79
CA ASN A 186 3.56 9.94 -20.20
C ASN A 186 2.75 9.52 -18.98
N SER A 187 1.47 9.22 -19.17
CA SER A 187 0.63 8.61 -18.13
C SER A 187 1.29 7.33 -17.60
N ALA A 188 1.40 7.23 -16.28
CA ALA A 188 1.83 6.02 -15.59
C ALA A 188 0.71 4.98 -15.55
N THR A 189 -0.55 5.42 -15.55
CA THR A 189 -1.68 4.51 -15.76
C THR A 189 -1.75 4.04 -17.22
N PRO A 190 -2.14 2.77 -17.48
CA PRO A 190 -2.63 1.77 -16.53
C PRO A 190 -1.55 0.83 -15.94
N ILE A 191 -0.26 1.05 -16.23
CA ILE A 191 0.87 0.22 -15.71
C ILE A 191 1.00 0.34 -14.19
N PHE A 192 0.78 1.55 -13.71
CA PHE A 192 0.80 1.96 -12.32
C PHE A 192 -0.57 2.52 -11.95
N GLN A 193 -0.88 2.59 -10.65
CA GLN A 193 -2.20 3.01 -10.15
C GLN A 193 -2.00 4.05 -9.04
N PRO A 194 -2.60 5.24 -9.16
CA PRO A 194 -2.37 6.32 -8.20
C PRO A 194 -2.91 5.97 -6.81
N ALA A 195 -2.18 6.41 -5.77
CA ALA A 195 -2.60 6.28 -4.39
C ALA A 195 -3.94 7.02 -4.13
N PRO A 196 -4.83 6.48 -3.29
CA PRO A 196 -5.99 7.25 -2.81
C PRO A 196 -5.54 8.41 -1.93
N VAL A 197 -5.73 9.65 -2.39
CA VAL A 197 -5.39 10.84 -1.61
C VAL A 197 -6.48 11.19 -0.60
N ARG A 198 -6.09 11.39 0.67
CA ARG A 198 -6.96 11.90 1.73
C ARG A 198 -7.44 13.31 1.41
N ARG A 199 -8.74 13.58 1.57
CA ARG A 199 -9.33 14.91 1.23
C ARG A 199 -10.00 15.63 2.38
N VAL A 200 -10.27 14.93 3.49
CA VAL A 200 -10.94 15.52 4.66
C VAL A 200 -9.99 16.52 5.34
N ALA A 201 -10.57 17.60 5.86
CA ALA A 201 -9.81 18.68 6.50
C ALA A 201 -9.42 18.36 7.95
N ASP A 202 -10.04 17.35 8.56
CA ASP A 202 -9.76 16.93 9.93
C ASP A 202 -8.32 16.42 10.05
N LEU A 203 -7.62 16.84 11.10
CA LEU A 203 -6.30 16.31 11.43
C LEU A 203 -6.38 14.82 11.79
N LEU A 204 -5.30 14.08 11.58
CA LEU A 204 -5.14 12.74 12.15
C LEU A 204 -5.14 12.82 13.68
N ASP A 205 -5.64 11.80 14.37
CA ASP A 205 -5.65 11.81 15.84
C ASP A 205 -4.28 11.49 16.45
N SER A 206 -4.05 11.96 17.68
CA SER A 206 -2.83 11.62 18.43
C SER A 206 -2.88 10.14 18.82
N GLY A 207 -1.80 9.41 18.56
CA GLY A 207 -1.76 7.96 18.65
C GLY A 207 -2.44 7.23 17.48
N GLN A 208 -2.91 7.92 16.42
CA GLN A 208 -3.39 7.25 15.23
C GLN A 208 -2.19 6.64 14.47
N HIS A 209 -2.28 5.34 14.16
CA HIS A 209 -1.28 4.64 13.37
C HIS A 209 -1.18 5.21 11.95
N VAL A 210 0.05 5.46 11.51
CA VAL A 210 0.42 5.89 10.16
C VAL A 210 1.47 4.94 9.60
N LYS A 211 1.60 4.90 8.28
CA LYS A 211 2.55 4.01 7.57
C LYS A 211 3.31 4.81 6.53
N ILE A 212 4.53 4.43 6.21
CA ILE A 212 5.34 5.06 5.16
C ILE A 212 5.83 4.03 4.16
N VAL A 213 5.99 4.46 2.92
CA VAL A 213 6.78 3.74 1.93
C VAL A 213 7.64 4.72 1.12
N GLY A 214 8.91 4.38 0.95
CA GLY A 214 9.87 5.19 0.18
C GLY A 214 11.31 4.74 0.35
N PHE A 215 12.25 5.65 0.07
CA PHE A 215 13.63 5.33 -0.29
C PHE A 215 14.65 5.90 0.72
N PRO A 216 14.82 5.30 1.91
CA PRO A 216 15.82 5.74 2.89
C PRO A 216 17.22 5.73 2.29
N TYR A 217 17.92 6.87 2.35
CA TYR A 217 19.18 7.14 1.68
C TYR A 217 19.20 6.78 0.18
N GLY A 218 18.05 6.71 -0.48
CA GLY A 218 17.95 6.33 -1.89
C GLY A 218 18.22 4.86 -2.21
N ILE A 219 18.22 3.99 -1.19
CA ILE A 219 18.19 2.53 -1.40
C ILE A 219 16.77 2.09 -1.82
N PRO A 220 16.60 0.89 -2.42
CA PRO A 220 15.30 0.41 -2.89
C PRO A 220 14.24 0.37 -1.77
N ALA A 221 12.96 0.51 -2.15
CA ALA A 221 11.88 0.89 -1.24
C ALA A 221 11.79 0.04 0.03
N LYS A 222 11.49 0.71 1.14
CA LYS A 222 11.19 0.12 2.45
C LYS A 222 9.79 0.53 2.89
N ILE A 223 9.14 -0.34 3.66
CA ILE A 223 7.83 -0.07 4.28
C ILE A 223 8.01 -0.10 5.79
N ASP A 224 7.52 0.92 6.48
CA ASP A 224 7.25 0.90 7.92
C ASP A 224 5.74 1.11 8.15
N MET A 225 5.19 0.36 9.10
CA MET A 225 3.77 0.31 9.44
C MET A 225 3.48 0.50 10.94
N GLU A 226 4.52 0.61 11.79
CA GLU A 226 4.36 0.63 13.25
C GLU A 226 4.27 2.07 13.80
N GLY A 227 4.57 3.07 12.98
CA GLY A 227 4.55 4.49 13.34
C GLY A 227 3.18 5.03 13.79
N ASN A 228 3.23 6.02 14.69
CA ASN A 228 2.05 6.68 15.27
C ASN A 228 2.21 8.19 15.26
N VAL A 229 1.11 8.94 15.08
CA VAL A 229 1.11 10.40 15.20
C VAL A 229 1.38 10.82 16.65
N THR A 230 2.52 11.46 16.90
CA THR A 230 2.91 11.93 18.24
C THR A 230 2.46 13.37 18.49
N HIS A 231 2.59 14.25 17.49
CA HIS A 231 2.19 15.64 17.58
C HIS A 231 1.47 16.11 16.30
N ARG A 232 0.53 17.04 16.46
CA ARG A 232 -0.22 17.67 15.36
C ARG A 232 -0.53 19.11 15.69
N SER A 233 -0.56 20.00 14.70
CA SER A 233 -1.02 21.37 14.88
C SER A 233 -1.84 21.84 13.70
N VAL A 234 -2.95 22.54 13.99
CA VAL A 234 -3.75 23.24 12.97
C VAL A 234 -3.02 24.46 12.40
N LEU A 235 -1.98 24.96 13.09
CA LEU A 235 -1.21 26.14 12.67
C LEU A 235 -0.09 25.79 11.69
N SER A 236 0.48 24.59 11.78
CA SER A 236 1.73 24.28 11.06
C SER A 236 1.56 23.60 9.71
N ASN A 237 0.37 23.14 9.31
CA ASN A 237 0.17 22.22 8.17
C ASN A 237 0.86 20.84 8.29
N TYR A 238 1.61 20.60 9.37
CA TYR A 238 2.43 19.42 9.59
C TYR A 238 1.89 18.55 10.72
N PHE A 239 2.19 17.25 10.65
CA PHE A 239 2.15 16.34 11.79
C PHE A 239 3.50 15.66 11.99
N VAL A 240 3.75 15.24 13.22
CA VAL A 240 4.95 14.51 13.63
C VAL A 240 4.55 13.09 14.00
N SER A 241 5.36 12.12 13.63
CA SER A 241 5.09 10.70 13.86
C SER A 241 6.34 9.89 14.14
N SER A 242 6.18 8.73 14.78
CA SER A 242 7.25 7.78 15.09
C SER A 242 7.57 6.83 13.93
N LEU A 243 7.57 7.34 12.70
CA LEU A 243 7.87 6.56 11.50
C LEU A 243 9.39 6.45 11.28
N ASP A 244 9.87 5.22 11.11
CA ASP A 244 11.28 4.92 10.93
C ASP A 244 11.75 5.38 9.53
N SER A 245 12.37 6.55 9.53
CA SER A 245 12.76 7.28 8.33
C SER A 245 14.16 7.84 8.47
N PHE A 246 14.77 8.14 7.32
CA PHE A 246 16.08 8.76 7.15
C PHE A 246 16.03 9.73 5.96
N VAL A 247 17.07 10.56 5.81
CA VAL A 247 17.35 11.37 4.60
C VAL A 247 17.06 10.55 3.33
N GLY A 248 16.42 11.16 2.32
CA GLY A 248 15.98 10.48 1.09
C GLY A 248 14.54 9.94 1.11
N ASN A 249 13.94 9.79 2.29
CA ASN A 249 12.48 9.63 2.41
C ASN A 249 11.70 10.95 2.16
N SER A 250 12.37 12.07 1.90
CA SER A 250 11.70 13.30 1.51
C SER A 250 10.80 13.06 0.28
N GLY A 251 9.52 13.42 0.39
CA GLY A 251 8.47 13.13 -0.58
C GLY A 251 7.82 11.74 -0.49
N SER A 252 8.25 10.87 0.43
CA SER A 252 7.62 9.56 0.68
C SER A 252 6.16 9.71 1.07
N GLY A 253 5.31 8.82 0.56
CA GLY A 253 3.89 8.83 0.91
C GLY A 253 3.66 8.31 2.33
N VAL A 254 2.93 9.09 3.13
CA VAL A 254 2.51 8.72 4.49
C VAL A 254 1.00 8.47 4.52
N TYR A 255 0.62 7.26 4.88
CA TYR A 255 -0.73 6.71 4.74
C TYR A 255 -1.39 6.51 6.10
N GLU A 256 -2.65 6.91 6.24
CA GLU A 256 -3.41 6.68 7.47
C GLU A 256 -3.83 5.20 7.62
N SER A 257 -4.24 4.82 8.83
CA SER A 257 -4.70 3.46 9.08
C SER A 257 -6.06 3.12 8.50
N ASP A 258 -6.97 4.08 8.55
CA ASP A 258 -8.36 3.91 8.13
C ASP A 258 -8.51 4.15 6.63
N GLY A 259 -8.89 3.11 5.88
CA GLY A 259 -9.08 3.22 4.43
C GLY A 259 -7.80 3.38 3.58
N TYR A 260 -6.62 3.36 4.22
CA TYR A 260 -5.28 3.38 3.61
C TYR A 260 -5.03 4.59 2.69
N THR A 261 -5.55 5.77 3.04
CA THR A 261 -5.36 6.96 2.19
C THR A 261 -4.07 7.71 2.49
N LEU A 262 -3.46 8.30 1.46
CA LEU A 262 -2.30 9.18 1.54
C LEU A 262 -2.71 10.44 2.32
N ALA A 263 -2.33 10.50 3.59
CA ALA A 263 -2.66 11.56 4.53
C ALA A 263 -1.63 12.69 4.54
N GLY A 264 -0.39 12.39 4.17
CA GLY A 264 0.67 13.36 4.01
C GLY A 264 1.84 12.87 3.17
N ILE A 265 2.84 13.74 3.03
CA ILE A 265 4.18 13.39 2.52
C ILE A 265 5.22 13.68 3.58
N LEU A 266 6.20 12.80 3.73
CA LEU A 266 7.33 13.06 4.62
C LEU A 266 8.19 14.19 4.05
N ILE A 267 8.54 15.18 4.87
CA ILE A 267 9.45 16.27 4.50
C ILE A 267 10.83 16.09 5.13
N GLY A 268 10.87 15.63 6.38
CA GLY A 268 12.13 15.48 7.12
C GLY A 268 11.87 15.11 8.56
N GLY A 269 12.76 15.53 9.46
CA GLY A 269 12.69 15.24 10.89
C GLY A 269 12.49 16.47 11.76
N VAL A 270 12.51 16.25 13.09
CA VAL A 270 12.62 17.29 14.12
C VAL A 270 13.94 17.12 14.86
N LEU A 271 14.69 18.20 15.05
CA LEU A 271 15.84 18.20 15.95
C LEU A 271 15.36 17.97 17.40
N LEU A 272 15.71 16.81 17.97
CA LEU A 272 15.50 16.59 19.41
C LEU A 272 16.46 17.49 20.22
N PRO A 273 16.01 18.09 21.34
CA PRO A 273 16.86 18.93 22.17
C PRO A 273 18.14 18.20 22.64
N GLY A 274 19.30 18.73 22.24
CA GLY A 274 20.62 18.15 22.55
C GLY A 274 21.32 17.44 21.39
N LEU A 275 20.67 17.32 20.22
CA LEU A 275 21.31 16.88 18.97
C LEU A 275 21.76 18.08 18.13
N THR A 276 22.89 17.92 17.42
CA THR A 276 23.42 18.88 16.43
C THR A 276 23.39 18.26 15.04
N GLU A 277 23.28 19.08 13.98
CA GLU A 277 23.06 18.62 12.59
C GLU A 277 24.11 17.64 12.03
N GLU A 278 25.31 17.55 12.60
CA GLU A 278 26.45 16.84 11.98
C GLU A 278 26.40 15.29 12.04
N THR A 279 25.63 14.64 12.92
CA THR A 279 25.57 13.16 13.02
C THR A 279 24.24 12.63 13.60
N ILE A 280 23.10 12.89 12.94
CA ILE A 280 21.79 12.49 13.48
C ILE A 280 21.34 11.12 12.97
N ASP A 281 21.28 10.87 11.66
CA ASP A 281 20.87 9.55 11.12
C ASP A 281 21.90 8.44 11.44
N TYR A 282 23.19 8.77 11.40
CA TYR A 282 24.32 7.85 11.62
C TYR A 282 25.44 8.54 12.44
N TYR A 283 26.11 7.78 13.32
CA TYR A 283 27.20 8.27 14.17
C TYR A 283 28.46 7.38 14.12
N PRO A 284 29.67 7.96 14.23
CA PRO A 284 30.92 7.20 14.15
C PRO A 284 31.23 6.42 15.43
N VAL A 285 31.76 5.21 15.24
CA VAL A 285 32.35 4.37 16.29
C VAL A 285 33.75 3.90 15.88
N ALA A 286 34.62 3.72 16.88
CA ALA A 286 35.98 3.21 16.66
C ALA A 286 35.99 1.70 16.40
N LEU A 287 36.80 1.26 15.44
CA LEU A 287 37.05 -0.14 15.13
C LEU A 287 38.28 -0.67 15.90
N PRO A 288 38.36 -2.00 16.18
CA PRO A 288 39.48 -2.60 16.91
C PRO A 288 40.86 -2.46 16.24
N ASP A 289 40.89 -2.18 14.93
CA ASP A 289 42.09 -1.98 14.12
C ASP A 289 42.58 -0.51 14.08
N GLY A 290 41.85 0.40 14.72
CA GLY A 290 42.13 1.84 14.71
C GLY A 290 41.38 2.62 13.62
N GLY A 291 40.55 1.96 12.81
CA GLY A 291 39.63 2.62 11.89
C GLY A 291 38.40 3.22 12.58
N THR A 292 37.50 3.80 11.78
CA THR A 292 36.15 4.19 12.23
C THR A 292 35.12 3.69 11.22
N CYS A 293 33.91 3.40 11.70
CA CYS A 293 32.74 3.11 10.88
C CYS A 293 31.51 3.76 11.52
N ASN A 294 30.44 3.94 10.75
CA ASN A 294 29.21 4.58 11.20
C ASN A 294 28.13 3.55 11.55
N ARG A 295 27.37 3.81 12.63
CA ARG A 295 26.20 3.03 13.04
C ARG A 295 24.95 3.88 12.97
N ALA A 296 23.80 3.26 12.67
CA ALA A 296 22.52 3.93 12.70
C ALA A 296 22.22 4.47 14.11
N THR A 297 21.79 5.72 14.22
CA THR A 297 21.33 6.29 15.48
C THR A 297 19.92 5.78 15.76
N VAL A 298 19.75 5.06 16.87
CA VAL A 298 18.46 4.56 17.34
C VAL A 298 17.92 5.41 18.49
N CYS A 299 16.61 5.59 18.53
CA CYS A 299 15.91 6.25 19.62
C CYS A 299 15.20 5.21 20.52
N SER A 300 15.43 5.32 21.83
CA SER A 300 15.03 4.33 22.85
C SER A 300 13.89 4.78 23.77
N THR A 301 13.23 5.89 23.46
CA THR A 301 12.21 6.51 24.33
C THR A 301 10.81 6.47 23.71
N PRO A 302 9.71 6.59 24.48
CA PRO A 302 8.35 6.63 23.93
C PRO A 302 8.04 7.88 23.05
N GLN A 303 9.04 8.72 22.77
CA GLN A 303 8.93 10.00 22.08
C GLN A 303 9.75 10.06 20.78
N CYS A 304 10.11 8.91 20.18
CA CYS A 304 10.82 8.84 18.88
C CYS A 304 10.01 9.36 17.67
N GLY A 305 8.96 10.15 17.91
CA GLY A 305 8.26 10.90 16.90
C GLY A 305 9.11 12.03 16.37
N THR A 306 9.99 11.74 15.42
CA THR A 306 10.78 12.75 14.69
C THR A 306 10.25 13.01 13.29
N ALA A 307 9.56 12.06 12.66
CA ALA A 307 9.17 12.13 11.25
C ALA A 307 8.09 13.21 11.00
N VAL A 308 8.47 14.32 10.35
CA VAL A 308 7.61 15.45 10.01
C VAL A 308 7.00 15.25 8.63
N SER A 309 5.68 15.26 8.57
CA SER A 309 4.91 15.06 7.34
C SER A 309 3.95 16.21 7.07
N LEU A 310 3.97 16.74 5.85
CA LEU A 310 3.00 17.74 5.39
C LEU A 310 1.66 17.04 5.13
N TYR A 311 0.55 17.56 5.66
CA TYR A 311 -0.77 17.06 5.30
C TYR A 311 -1.06 17.25 3.80
N THR A 312 -1.83 16.35 3.19
CA THR A 312 -2.24 16.50 1.78
C THR A 312 -3.22 17.65 1.52
N ARG A 313 -3.77 18.31 2.55
CA ARG A 313 -4.78 19.36 2.37
C ARG A 313 -4.24 20.61 1.66
N PRO A 314 -3.14 21.27 2.11
CA PRO A 314 -2.54 22.40 1.39
C PRO A 314 -2.14 22.06 -0.06
N VAL A 315 -1.67 20.82 -0.29
CA VAL A 315 -1.32 20.31 -1.62
C VAL A 315 -2.55 20.33 -2.55
N LEU A 316 -3.68 19.80 -2.07
CA LEU A 316 -4.94 19.81 -2.80
C LEU A 316 -5.51 21.22 -2.98
N ASP A 317 -5.42 22.09 -1.97
CA ASP A 317 -5.85 23.48 -2.08
C ASP A 317 -5.08 24.23 -3.19
N ALA A 318 -3.77 24.08 -3.23
CA ALA A 318 -2.92 24.71 -4.24
C ALA A 318 -3.14 24.12 -5.64
N LEU A 319 -3.24 22.80 -5.77
CA LEU A 319 -3.60 22.13 -7.03
C LEU A 319 -4.93 22.67 -7.57
N CYS A 320 -5.96 22.68 -6.73
CA CYS A 320 -7.34 22.97 -7.11
C CYS A 320 -7.69 24.46 -7.16
N THR A 321 -6.71 25.35 -7.05
CA THR A 321 -6.82 26.72 -7.58
C THR A 321 -7.18 26.73 -9.07
N ASP A 322 -6.77 25.69 -9.80
CA ASP A 322 -7.24 25.38 -11.15
C ASP A 322 -7.69 23.91 -11.21
N PRO A 323 -9.00 23.63 -11.11
CA PRO A 323 -9.54 22.27 -11.15
C PRO A 323 -9.28 21.50 -12.45
N SER A 324 -8.84 22.17 -13.53
CA SER A 324 -8.50 21.49 -14.80
C SER A 324 -7.20 20.69 -14.71
N ARG A 325 -6.31 21.02 -13.77
CA ARG A 325 -5.03 20.31 -13.53
C ARG A 325 -5.23 18.86 -13.09
N SER A 326 -6.29 18.60 -12.33
CA SER A 326 -6.77 17.27 -11.97
C SER A 326 -8.26 17.32 -11.58
N PRO A 327 -9.17 17.05 -12.53
CA PRO A 327 -10.60 16.96 -12.23
C PRO A 327 -10.88 15.90 -11.15
N ARG A 328 -10.16 14.77 -11.20
CA ARG A 328 -10.28 13.68 -10.23
C ARG A 328 -9.89 14.14 -8.82
N LEU A 329 -8.74 14.76 -8.60
CA LEU A 329 -8.28 15.21 -7.27
C LEU A 329 -9.06 16.41 -6.74
N CYS A 330 -9.55 17.29 -7.62
CA CYS A 330 -10.36 18.44 -7.24
C CYS A 330 -11.86 18.12 -7.06
N GLY A 331 -12.31 16.91 -7.43
CA GLY A 331 -13.71 16.54 -7.33
C GLY A 331 -14.60 17.31 -8.31
N ALA A 332 -14.04 17.72 -9.45
CA ALA A 332 -14.70 18.49 -10.48
C ALA A 332 -15.04 17.57 -11.67
N GLY A 333 -16.28 17.67 -12.16
CA GLY A 333 -16.77 16.84 -13.26
C GLY A 333 -17.09 15.39 -12.87
N ALA A 334 -17.46 14.60 -13.87
CA ALA A 334 -17.66 13.16 -13.71
C ALA A 334 -16.30 12.43 -13.63
N PRO A 335 -16.22 11.26 -12.97
CA PRO A 335 -15.04 10.40 -13.01
C PRO A 335 -14.64 10.07 -14.46
N VAL A 336 -13.35 9.94 -14.77
CA VAL A 336 -12.96 9.65 -16.17
C VAL A 336 -13.50 8.29 -16.66
N ASN A 337 -13.75 7.35 -15.73
CA ASN A 337 -14.32 6.03 -15.97
C ASN A 337 -15.81 5.91 -15.58
N ASP A 338 -16.54 7.02 -15.58
CA ASP A 338 -17.98 7.12 -15.31
C ASP A 338 -18.87 6.32 -16.28
N THR A 339 -18.38 6.10 -17.50
CA THR A 339 -19.08 5.28 -18.50
C THR A 339 -18.26 4.04 -18.79
N CYS A 340 -18.92 2.96 -19.19
CA CYS A 340 -18.18 1.77 -19.57
C CYS A 340 -17.37 1.93 -20.87
N MET A 341 -17.72 2.87 -21.76
CA MET A 341 -16.88 3.22 -22.92
C MET A 341 -15.53 3.83 -22.49
N THR A 342 -15.46 4.40 -21.29
CA THR A 342 -14.26 4.97 -20.69
C THR A 342 -13.72 4.12 -19.53
N ALA A 343 -14.09 2.82 -19.48
CA ALA A 343 -13.67 1.90 -18.44
C ALA A 343 -12.15 1.75 -18.36
N ARG A 344 -11.55 2.12 -17.22
CA ARG A 344 -10.10 2.06 -16.99
C ARG A 344 -9.58 0.63 -17.09
N PRO A 345 -8.60 0.29 -17.94
CA PRO A 345 -8.05 -1.05 -18.00
C PRO A 345 -7.27 -1.40 -16.72
N ILE A 346 -7.41 -2.64 -16.28
CA ILE A 346 -6.62 -3.28 -15.20
C ILE A 346 -6.03 -4.58 -15.72
N TRP A 347 -4.84 -4.94 -15.23
CA TRP A 347 -4.11 -6.12 -15.69
C TRP A 347 -4.00 -7.20 -14.61
N PRO A 348 -4.08 -8.50 -14.93
CA PRO A 348 -3.98 -9.55 -13.91
C PRO A 348 -2.57 -9.67 -13.29
N LEU A 349 -2.36 -9.07 -12.11
CA LEU A 349 -1.14 -9.25 -11.33
C LEU A 349 -1.25 -10.51 -10.45
N MET A 350 -0.53 -11.57 -10.79
CA MET A 350 -0.61 -12.87 -10.12
C MET A 350 -0.15 -12.83 -8.66
N GLY A 351 -1.04 -13.19 -7.72
CA GLY A 351 -0.72 -13.24 -6.29
C GLY A 351 -0.42 -11.89 -5.64
N ARG A 352 -0.69 -10.79 -6.34
CA ARG A 352 -0.51 -9.41 -5.90
C ARG A 352 -1.86 -8.72 -5.84
N GLN A 353 -2.10 -7.99 -4.75
CA GLN A 353 -3.30 -7.17 -4.62
C GLN A 353 -3.11 -5.86 -5.41
N GLN A 354 -4.08 -5.53 -6.26
CA GLN A 354 -4.24 -4.20 -6.83
C GLN A 354 -5.25 -3.41 -6.03
N THR A 355 -5.00 -2.12 -5.85
CA THR A 355 -5.86 -1.20 -5.10
C THR A 355 -6.43 -0.17 -6.06
N LEU A 356 -7.69 -0.35 -6.44
CA LEU A 356 -8.40 0.47 -7.42
C LEU A 356 -9.21 1.54 -6.67
N SER A 357 -8.75 2.78 -6.75
CA SER A 357 -9.31 3.89 -5.98
C SER A 357 -9.80 5.03 -6.87
N GLY A 358 -10.89 5.68 -6.44
CA GLY A 358 -11.45 6.82 -7.12
C GLY A 358 -12.69 7.34 -6.39
N PHE A 359 -13.50 8.13 -7.09
CA PHE A 359 -14.76 8.68 -6.56
C PHE A 359 -15.89 8.36 -7.52
N VAL A 360 -17.10 8.13 -7.01
CA VAL A 360 -18.35 8.09 -7.81
C VAL A 360 -19.12 9.42 -7.75
N THR A 361 -18.66 10.37 -6.92
CA THR A 361 -19.26 11.70 -6.80
C THR A 361 -19.16 12.47 -8.12
N GLY A 362 -20.25 13.12 -8.53
CA GLY A 362 -20.31 13.86 -9.80
C GLY A 362 -20.55 12.99 -11.04
N GLY A 363 -20.54 11.66 -10.88
CA GLY A 363 -20.78 10.71 -11.96
C GLY A 363 -22.25 10.52 -12.36
N GLY A 364 -22.45 9.94 -13.54
CA GLY A 364 -23.71 9.44 -14.05
C GLY A 364 -23.99 8.00 -13.60
N HIS A 365 -25.21 7.53 -13.91
CA HIS A 365 -25.63 6.15 -13.68
C HIS A 365 -25.77 5.43 -15.03
N SER A 366 -24.96 4.41 -15.27
CA SER A 366 -24.94 3.64 -16.53
C SER A 366 -25.65 2.29 -16.42
N VAL A 367 -25.55 1.58 -15.29
CA VAL A 367 -26.04 0.20 -15.14
C VAL A 367 -26.68 -0.01 -13.77
N THR A 368 -27.96 -0.40 -13.73
CA THR A 368 -28.60 -0.94 -12.51
C THR A 368 -28.39 -2.46 -12.45
N PRO A 369 -27.54 -2.99 -11.55
CA PRO A 369 -27.33 -4.42 -11.44
C PRO A 369 -28.28 -5.07 -10.42
N PRO A 370 -28.46 -6.41 -10.40
CA PRO A 370 -29.44 -7.07 -9.54
C PRO A 370 -29.30 -6.79 -8.03
N CYS A 371 -28.06 -6.60 -7.56
CA CYS A 371 -27.76 -6.27 -6.16
C CYS A 371 -27.85 -4.76 -5.84
N GLY A 372 -28.00 -3.88 -6.85
CA GLY A 372 -28.23 -2.44 -6.70
C GLY A 372 -29.72 -2.04 -6.65
N THR A 373 -30.64 -3.01 -6.76
CA THR A 373 -32.10 -2.83 -6.94
C THR A 373 -32.84 -1.99 -5.90
N ARG A 374 -32.19 -1.57 -4.80
CA ARG A 374 -32.82 -0.68 -3.81
C ARG A 374 -32.86 0.80 -4.23
N ARG A 375 -31.98 1.27 -5.14
CA ARG A 375 -31.96 2.67 -5.64
C ARG A 375 -31.39 2.75 -7.08
N ALA A 376 -32.26 2.89 -8.08
CA ALA A 376 -31.95 2.79 -9.51
C ALA A 376 -31.26 4.03 -10.15
N THR A 377 -30.53 4.83 -9.38
CA THR A 377 -29.93 6.10 -9.86
C THR A 377 -28.60 6.45 -9.20
N SER A 378 -27.95 5.51 -8.50
CA SER A 378 -26.64 5.78 -7.92
C SER A 378 -25.55 5.77 -8.99
N PRO A 379 -24.60 6.72 -8.98
CA PRO A 379 -23.52 6.72 -9.94
C PRO A 379 -22.68 5.46 -9.91
N ASP A 380 -22.12 5.10 -11.06
CA ASP A 380 -21.24 3.96 -11.25
C ASP A 380 -19.97 4.32 -12.02
N VAL A 381 -18.93 3.51 -11.82
CA VAL A 381 -17.66 3.62 -12.54
C VAL A 381 -17.17 2.25 -12.96
N PHE A 382 -16.37 2.21 -14.02
CA PHE A 382 -16.02 0.97 -14.70
C PHE A 382 -14.51 0.75 -14.80
N TYR A 383 -14.11 -0.50 -14.66
CA TYR A 383 -12.79 -1.00 -15.02
C TYR A 383 -12.95 -2.11 -16.05
N SER A 384 -12.08 -2.13 -17.06
CA SER A 384 -12.03 -3.20 -18.07
C SER A 384 -10.88 -4.15 -17.76
N LEU A 385 -11.07 -5.45 -17.99
CA LEU A 385 -10.03 -6.45 -17.78
C LEU A 385 -10.04 -7.48 -18.91
N HIS A 386 -8.84 -7.83 -19.38
CA HIS A 386 -8.62 -8.85 -20.40
C HIS A 386 -7.91 -10.04 -19.77
N LEU A 387 -8.43 -11.25 -20.00
CA LEU A 387 -7.84 -12.49 -19.54
C LEU A 387 -7.44 -13.34 -20.76
N ASP A 388 -6.14 -13.58 -20.95
CA ASP A 388 -5.64 -14.48 -22.00
C ASP A 388 -5.87 -15.97 -21.65
N VAL A 389 -5.98 -16.27 -20.36
CA VAL A 389 -6.15 -17.62 -19.79
C VAL A 389 -7.21 -17.61 -18.69
N PRO A 390 -7.82 -18.76 -18.33
CA PRO A 390 -8.70 -18.86 -17.19
C PRO A 390 -8.03 -18.44 -15.88
N MET A 391 -8.74 -17.65 -15.06
CA MET A 391 -8.24 -17.17 -13.77
C MET A 391 -9.35 -17.19 -12.71
N LEU A 392 -8.97 -17.35 -11.45
CA LEU A 392 -9.82 -16.93 -10.34
C LEU A 392 -9.70 -15.42 -10.21
N PHE A 393 -10.83 -14.74 -10.31
CA PHE A 393 -10.96 -13.32 -10.06
C PHE A 393 -11.62 -13.07 -8.70
N TYR A 394 -11.14 -12.04 -8.02
CA TYR A 394 -11.71 -11.53 -6.79
C TYR A 394 -11.72 -10.01 -6.80
N ALA A 395 -12.82 -9.43 -6.31
CA ALA A 395 -12.88 -8.03 -5.95
C ALA A 395 -13.64 -7.82 -4.63
N ASP A 396 -13.18 -6.91 -3.78
CA ASP A 396 -13.95 -6.41 -2.63
C ASP A 396 -13.86 -4.89 -2.50
N ALA A 397 -14.84 -4.28 -1.83
CA ALA A 397 -14.94 -2.83 -1.65
C ALA A 397 -14.92 -2.41 -0.15
N PHE A 398 -14.36 -3.22 0.76
CA PHE A 398 -14.58 -3.09 2.22
C PHE A 398 -14.14 -1.75 2.83
N THR A 399 -13.30 -0.99 2.14
CA THR A 399 -12.67 0.26 2.57
C THR A 399 -13.16 1.50 1.81
N SER A 400 -14.31 1.37 1.13
CA SER A 400 -15.02 2.48 0.50
C SER A 400 -15.78 3.33 1.52
N ASP A 401 -15.85 4.64 1.31
CA ASP A 401 -16.45 5.61 2.26
C ASP A 401 -17.99 5.57 2.27
N PHE A 402 -18.58 4.79 1.37
CA PHE A 402 -20.01 4.54 1.24
C PHE A 402 -20.27 3.04 1.05
N PRO A 403 -21.51 2.53 1.27
CA PRO A 403 -21.88 1.15 0.98
C PRO A 403 -21.83 0.88 -0.53
N ALA A 404 -20.68 0.42 -1.01
CA ALA A 404 -20.41 0.17 -2.42
C ALA A 404 -20.81 -1.25 -2.80
N TYR A 405 -21.59 -1.39 -3.87
CA TYR A 405 -21.79 -2.68 -4.53
C TYR A 405 -20.79 -2.84 -5.68
N LEU A 406 -20.45 -4.10 -5.93
CA LEU A 406 -19.65 -4.54 -7.07
C LEU A 406 -20.54 -5.36 -8.01
N PHE A 407 -20.27 -5.25 -9.31
CA PHE A 407 -20.84 -6.12 -10.32
C PHE A 407 -19.82 -6.40 -11.42
N LEU A 408 -19.88 -7.60 -12.01
CA LEU A 408 -18.98 -8.03 -13.07
C LEU A 408 -19.79 -8.39 -14.31
N MET A 409 -19.44 -7.80 -15.45
CA MET A 409 -20.05 -8.06 -16.75
C MET A 409 -19.07 -8.78 -17.68
N ARG A 410 -19.58 -9.61 -18.60
CA ARG A 410 -18.79 -10.36 -19.59
C ARG A 410 -19.05 -9.83 -21.01
N ASP A 411 -18.00 -9.79 -21.83
CA ASP A 411 -17.94 -9.42 -23.25
C ASP A 411 -18.36 -7.97 -23.60
N SER A 412 -19.45 -7.47 -23.02
CA SER A 412 -19.92 -6.08 -23.17
C SER A 412 -20.66 -5.63 -21.91
N CYS A 413 -20.73 -4.32 -21.72
CA CYS A 413 -21.41 -3.64 -20.62
C CYS A 413 -22.62 -2.81 -21.10
N SER A 414 -23.02 -2.99 -22.35
CA SER A 414 -24.17 -2.32 -22.97
C SER A 414 -25.54 -2.80 -22.46
N SER A 415 -25.58 -3.85 -21.63
CA SER A 415 -26.80 -4.44 -21.11
C SER A 415 -26.59 -5.08 -19.73
N PRO A 416 -27.49 -4.87 -18.76
CA PRO A 416 -27.50 -5.61 -17.49
C PRO A 416 -27.60 -7.14 -17.66
N ALA A 417 -28.04 -7.63 -18.83
CA ALA A 417 -28.07 -9.06 -19.13
C ALA A 417 -26.68 -9.72 -19.15
N ASN A 418 -25.61 -8.93 -19.31
CA ASN A 418 -24.24 -9.41 -19.35
C ASN A 418 -23.60 -9.53 -17.95
N ILE A 419 -24.33 -9.16 -16.88
CA ILE A 419 -23.86 -9.25 -15.50
C ILE A 419 -23.80 -10.72 -15.08
N ILE A 420 -22.59 -11.22 -14.82
CA ILE A 420 -22.32 -12.59 -14.38
C ILE A 420 -22.13 -12.71 -12.87
N ALA A 421 -21.86 -11.61 -12.17
CA ALA A 421 -21.78 -11.57 -10.71
C ALA A 421 -22.18 -10.19 -10.16
N CYS A 422 -22.75 -10.15 -8.95
CA CYS A 422 -23.14 -8.92 -8.25
C CYS A 422 -23.12 -9.15 -6.74
N ASN A 423 -22.54 -8.23 -5.96
CA ASN A 423 -22.65 -8.23 -4.50
C ASN A 423 -22.60 -6.81 -3.93
N GLY A 424 -23.42 -6.52 -2.91
CA GLY A 424 -23.43 -5.25 -2.19
C GLY A 424 -23.74 -5.44 -0.70
N GLY A 425 -23.16 -6.48 -0.08
CA GLY A 425 -23.51 -6.89 1.28
C GLY A 425 -22.78 -8.15 1.77
N ALA A 426 -21.46 -8.18 1.64
CA ALA A 426 -20.60 -9.21 2.20
C ALA A 426 -20.18 -8.89 3.64
N CYS A 427 -19.76 -9.92 4.37
CA CYS A 427 -19.14 -9.82 5.71
C CYS A 427 -19.94 -9.03 6.76
N SER A 428 -21.25 -8.86 6.57
CA SER A 428 -22.13 -7.99 7.38
C SER A 428 -21.74 -6.50 7.37
N GLN A 429 -20.90 -6.06 6.43
CA GLN A 429 -20.38 -4.67 6.37
C GLN A 429 -21.13 -3.78 5.36
N GLY A 430 -22.09 -4.32 4.60
CA GLY A 430 -22.81 -3.55 3.56
C GLY A 430 -21.98 -3.22 2.32
N GLN A 431 -20.79 -3.82 2.19
CA GLN A 431 -19.84 -3.63 1.09
C GLN A 431 -19.82 -4.85 0.17
N GLY A 432 -19.53 -4.65 -1.11
CA GLY A 432 -19.47 -5.72 -2.11
C GLY A 432 -18.23 -6.61 -1.98
N GLN A 433 -18.43 -7.93 -2.14
CA GLN A 433 -17.35 -8.89 -2.43
C GLN A 433 -17.81 -9.86 -3.53
N ILE A 434 -16.98 -10.03 -4.56
CA ILE A 434 -17.19 -10.96 -5.67
C ILE A 434 -15.97 -11.89 -5.77
N ALA A 435 -16.20 -13.18 -5.96
CA ALA A 435 -15.16 -14.15 -6.30
C ALA A 435 -15.72 -15.27 -7.18
N LEU A 436 -15.07 -15.54 -8.30
CA LEU A 436 -15.45 -16.58 -9.26
C LEU A 436 -14.29 -16.95 -10.20
N ARG A 437 -14.40 -18.13 -10.81
CA ARG A 437 -13.53 -18.54 -11.94
C ARG A 437 -14.06 -17.93 -13.23
N LEU A 438 -13.19 -17.25 -13.96
CA LEU A 438 -13.44 -16.65 -15.27
C LEU A 438 -12.73 -17.46 -16.36
N ASP A 439 -13.35 -17.55 -17.54
CA ASP A 439 -12.68 -17.98 -18.76
C ASP A 439 -11.78 -16.88 -19.31
N ALA A 440 -10.89 -17.21 -20.25
CA ALA A 440 -10.29 -16.22 -21.12
C ALA A 440 -11.38 -15.37 -21.82
N GLY A 441 -11.14 -14.07 -21.97
CA GLY A 441 -12.13 -13.11 -22.51
C GLY A 441 -12.02 -11.72 -21.90
N ILE A 442 -12.98 -10.86 -22.27
CA ILE A 442 -13.09 -9.47 -21.81
C ILE A 442 -14.19 -9.37 -20.76
N TYR A 443 -13.90 -8.68 -19.66
CA TYR A 443 -14.87 -8.40 -18.61
C TYR A 443 -14.80 -6.94 -18.17
N PHE A 444 -15.86 -6.49 -17.50
CA PHE A 444 -15.97 -5.15 -16.96
C PHE A 444 -16.41 -5.21 -15.49
N LEU A 445 -15.57 -4.73 -14.59
CA LEU A 445 -15.88 -4.55 -13.17
C LEU A 445 -16.53 -3.18 -12.97
N GLY A 446 -17.79 -3.18 -12.56
CA GLY A 446 -18.52 -1.98 -12.17
C GLY A 446 -18.54 -1.80 -10.66
N VAL A 447 -18.38 -0.56 -10.20
CA VAL A 447 -18.47 -0.13 -8.81
C VAL A 447 -19.58 0.92 -8.71
N GLY A 448 -20.54 0.76 -7.79
CA GLY A 448 -21.64 1.72 -7.63
C GLY A 448 -22.18 1.79 -6.21
N GLY A 449 -22.99 2.81 -5.91
CA GLY A 449 -23.46 3.11 -4.55
C GLY A 449 -24.80 2.47 -4.16
N SER A 450 -24.88 1.82 -3.00
CA SER A 450 -26.14 1.39 -2.39
C SER A 450 -26.83 2.55 -1.63
N GLY A 451 -26.96 3.69 -2.30
CA GLY A 451 -27.63 4.89 -1.77
C GLY A 451 -26.75 5.93 -1.10
N GLY A 452 -25.44 5.87 -1.30
CA GLY A 452 -24.47 6.92 -1.00
C GLY A 452 -23.49 7.09 -2.14
N THR A 453 -22.73 8.19 -2.12
CA THR A 453 -21.63 8.50 -3.05
C THR A 453 -20.41 8.95 -2.26
N GLY A 454 -19.22 8.73 -2.80
CA GLY A 454 -17.97 9.16 -2.16
C GLY A 454 -16.77 8.53 -2.83
N ARG A 455 -15.69 8.37 -2.07
CA ARG A 455 -14.52 7.58 -2.47
C ARG A 455 -14.89 6.10 -2.46
N TYR A 456 -14.56 5.40 -3.54
CA TYR A 456 -14.52 3.93 -3.53
C TYR A 456 -13.07 3.48 -3.43
N ASN A 457 -12.88 2.31 -2.83
CA ASN A 457 -11.60 1.65 -2.75
C ASN A 457 -11.83 0.15 -2.91
N VAL A 458 -11.30 -0.42 -4.00
CA VAL A 458 -11.61 -1.78 -4.45
C VAL A 458 -10.34 -2.59 -4.60
N HIS A 459 -10.25 -3.72 -3.91
CA HIS A 459 -9.10 -4.62 -3.99
C HIS A 459 -9.36 -5.65 -5.08
N ALA A 460 -8.59 -5.64 -6.16
CA ALA A 460 -8.62 -6.69 -7.17
C ALA A 460 -7.49 -7.70 -6.94
N GLN A 461 -7.81 -8.99 -7.01
CA GLN A 461 -6.85 -10.08 -6.82
C GLN A 461 -7.07 -11.17 -7.86
N PHE A 462 -5.97 -11.75 -8.35
CA PHE A 462 -5.99 -12.77 -9.39
C PHE A 462 -5.13 -13.97 -8.99
N LEU A 463 -5.65 -15.18 -9.24
CA LEU A 463 -4.91 -16.43 -9.10
C LEU A 463 -5.10 -17.32 -10.34
N PRO A 464 -4.10 -18.13 -10.72
CA PRO A 464 -4.24 -19.10 -11.81
C PRO A 464 -5.30 -20.15 -11.47
N THR A 465 -5.86 -20.80 -12.49
CA THR A 465 -6.81 -21.92 -12.30
C THR A 465 -6.93 -22.76 -13.56
N SER A 466 -7.39 -23.99 -13.39
CA SER A 466 -7.79 -24.86 -14.50
C SER A 466 -9.25 -24.67 -14.91
N THR A 467 -9.69 -25.48 -15.87
CA THR A 467 -11.11 -25.70 -16.19
C THR A 467 -11.92 -26.29 -15.02
N ALA A 468 -11.28 -26.95 -14.05
CA ALA A 468 -11.93 -27.57 -12.90
C ALA A 468 -11.77 -26.68 -11.65
N ALA A 469 -12.72 -25.79 -11.39
CA ALA A 469 -12.68 -24.86 -10.26
C ALA A 469 -14.00 -24.85 -9.44
N ALA A 470 -13.91 -24.95 -8.12
CA ALA A 470 -15.07 -24.95 -7.22
C ALA A 470 -14.84 -24.09 -5.96
N SER A 471 -15.88 -23.44 -5.46
CA SER A 471 -15.81 -22.67 -4.21
C SER A 471 -15.98 -23.56 -2.97
N MET A 472 -15.26 -23.23 -1.90
CA MET A 472 -15.44 -23.81 -0.56
C MET A 472 -15.54 -22.69 0.49
N ARG A 473 -16.06 -23.01 1.69
CA ARG A 473 -16.09 -22.05 2.81
C ARG A 473 -14.76 -22.08 3.56
N SER A 474 -14.37 -20.95 4.12
CA SER A 474 -13.07 -20.67 4.75
C SER A 474 -12.89 -21.11 6.22
N THR A 475 -13.80 -21.93 6.77
CA THR A 475 -13.83 -22.27 8.20
C THR A 475 -14.12 -23.75 8.48
N GLY A 476 -13.61 -24.28 9.60
CA GLY A 476 -13.88 -25.64 10.07
C GLY A 476 -13.27 -26.76 9.20
N SER A 477 -13.65 -28.00 9.48
CA SER A 477 -13.16 -29.19 8.77
C SER A 477 -14.18 -29.73 7.77
N ARG A 478 -13.71 -30.20 6.61
CA ARG A 478 -14.52 -30.77 5.53
C ARG A 478 -13.75 -31.81 4.72
N THR A 479 -14.44 -32.58 3.89
CA THR A 479 -13.84 -33.24 2.73
C THR A 479 -14.39 -32.59 1.47
N VAL A 480 -13.52 -32.19 0.55
CA VAL A 480 -13.89 -31.81 -0.83
C VAL A 480 -13.54 -32.96 -1.78
N MET A 481 -14.25 -33.06 -2.90
CA MET A 481 -14.08 -34.14 -3.89
C MET A 481 -14.00 -33.53 -5.28
N GLY A 482 -13.27 -34.18 -6.19
CA GLY A 482 -13.11 -33.73 -7.56
C GLY A 482 -12.39 -34.76 -8.43
N THR A 483 -11.97 -34.32 -9.61
CA THR A 483 -11.09 -35.11 -10.48
C THR A 483 -10.15 -34.19 -11.25
N THR A 484 -8.91 -34.64 -11.43
CA THR A 484 -7.89 -34.02 -12.30
C THR A 484 -7.94 -34.57 -13.73
N ALA A 485 -8.61 -35.71 -13.95
CA ALA A 485 -8.70 -36.34 -15.26
C ALA A 485 -9.49 -35.46 -16.25
N GLY A 486 -8.83 -35.05 -17.34
CA GLY A 486 -9.41 -34.16 -18.35
C GLY A 486 -9.42 -32.67 -17.98
N ALA A 487 -8.87 -32.29 -16.82
CA ALA A 487 -8.64 -30.89 -16.48
C ALA A 487 -7.39 -30.35 -17.21
N SER A 488 -7.36 -29.04 -17.47
CA SER A 488 -6.15 -28.37 -17.97
C SER A 488 -5.08 -28.23 -16.88
N ASN A 489 -3.79 -28.28 -17.23
CA ASN A 489 -2.76 -27.70 -16.35
C ASN A 489 -2.95 -26.17 -16.36
N GLY A 490 -3.37 -25.62 -15.23
CA GLY A 490 -3.48 -24.18 -14.99
C GLY A 490 -2.41 -23.65 -14.05
N THR A 491 -1.75 -24.51 -13.26
CA THR A 491 -0.75 -24.09 -12.27
C THR A 491 0.20 -25.22 -11.85
N SER A 492 1.36 -25.31 -12.47
CA SER A 492 2.50 -26.01 -11.87
C SER A 492 2.91 -25.32 -10.54
N GLY A 493 3.05 -26.09 -9.46
CA GLY A 493 3.65 -25.61 -8.21
C GLY A 493 5.13 -25.96 -8.07
N THR A 494 5.75 -25.51 -6.98
CA THR A 494 7.23 -25.51 -6.80
C THR A 494 7.84 -26.87 -6.44
N CYS A 495 7.02 -27.91 -6.24
CA CYS A 495 7.45 -29.25 -5.82
C CYS A 495 6.71 -30.38 -6.56
N GLY A 496 6.17 -30.09 -7.76
CA GLY A 496 5.46 -31.07 -8.61
C GLY A 496 5.89 -30.99 -10.07
N GLY A 497 5.50 -31.98 -10.88
CA GLY A 497 5.84 -32.06 -12.32
C GLY A 497 4.90 -31.24 -13.21
N ALA A 498 5.46 -30.48 -14.15
CA ALA A 498 4.76 -29.41 -14.87
C ALA A 498 3.82 -29.83 -16.02
N SER A 499 3.02 -30.91 -15.88
CA SER A 499 2.18 -31.42 -16.99
C SER A 499 0.93 -32.23 -16.64
N ALA A 500 0.60 -32.47 -15.38
CA ALA A 500 -0.70 -33.05 -15.00
C ALA A 500 -1.82 -31.98 -15.03
N GLY A 501 -3.08 -32.38 -14.95
CA GLY A 501 -4.22 -31.45 -14.96
C GLY A 501 -4.64 -31.08 -13.53
N ASP A 502 -4.91 -29.80 -13.26
CA ASP A 502 -5.23 -29.36 -11.90
C ASP A 502 -6.72 -29.40 -11.59
N ALA A 503 -7.07 -29.60 -10.32
CA ALA A 503 -8.36 -29.24 -9.76
C ALA A 503 -8.21 -28.17 -8.67
N THR A 504 -8.98 -27.09 -8.79
CA THR A 504 -8.87 -25.88 -7.94
C THR A 504 -10.05 -25.74 -6.98
N PHE A 505 -9.77 -25.59 -5.69
CA PHE A 505 -10.76 -25.20 -4.68
C PHE A 505 -10.42 -23.84 -4.10
N TYR A 506 -11.32 -22.87 -4.20
CA TYR A 506 -11.07 -21.49 -3.76
C TYR A 506 -12.04 -21.02 -2.68
N PHE A 507 -11.62 -20.05 -1.90
CA PHE A 507 -12.41 -19.45 -0.83
C PHE A 507 -12.05 -17.98 -0.63
N THR A 508 -12.98 -17.23 -0.04
CA THR A 508 -12.76 -15.85 0.38
C THR A 508 -12.73 -15.71 1.90
N THR A 509 -12.11 -14.62 2.36
CA THR A 509 -12.14 -14.18 3.76
C THR A 509 -12.70 -12.78 3.86
N CYS A 510 -13.09 -12.42 5.09
CA CYS A 510 -13.53 -11.09 5.48
C CYS A 510 -12.37 -10.29 6.11
N PRO A 511 -12.49 -8.95 6.28
CA PRO A 511 -11.42 -8.12 6.84
C PRO A 511 -10.97 -8.49 8.25
N ASP A 512 -11.84 -9.15 9.03
CA ASP A 512 -11.56 -9.63 10.38
C ASP A 512 -10.69 -10.90 10.43
N TYR A 513 -10.51 -11.61 9.32
CA TYR A 513 -9.69 -12.82 9.26
C TYR A 513 -8.25 -12.58 9.72
N ARG A 514 -7.81 -13.30 10.76
CA ARG A 514 -6.50 -13.11 11.41
C ARG A 514 -5.34 -13.87 10.76
N GLY A 515 -5.59 -14.59 9.65
CA GLY A 515 -4.61 -15.52 9.10
C GLY A 515 -4.70 -16.90 9.75
N GLY A 516 -3.59 -17.63 9.78
CA GLY A 516 -3.45 -18.90 10.49
C GLY A 516 -3.04 -20.07 9.60
N VAL A 517 -3.48 -21.28 9.96
CA VAL A 517 -3.07 -22.55 9.33
C VAL A 517 -4.22 -23.19 8.55
N MET A 518 -4.01 -23.49 7.28
CA MET A 518 -4.82 -24.42 6.51
C MET A 518 -4.06 -25.75 6.36
N VAL A 519 -4.70 -26.86 6.68
CA VAL A 519 -4.18 -28.21 6.40
C VAL A 519 -5.06 -28.87 5.35
N ALA A 520 -4.43 -29.40 4.29
CA ALA A 520 -5.10 -30.17 3.25
C ALA A 520 -4.39 -31.53 3.08
N SER A 521 -5.14 -32.63 3.01
CA SER A 521 -4.57 -33.97 2.90
C SER A 521 -5.35 -34.87 1.94
N THR A 522 -4.61 -35.47 1.00
CA THR A 522 -5.05 -36.56 0.13
C THR A 522 -4.68 -37.94 0.68
N CYS A 523 -4.15 -38.04 1.90
CA CYS A 523 -3.67 -39.31 2.44
C CYS A 523 -4.76 -40.36 2.63
N ASN A 524 -4.44 -41.57 2.17
CA ASN A 524 -5.24 -42.75 2.43
C ASN A 524 -5.15 -43.16 3.91
N SER A 525 -6.22 -43.77 4.42
CA SER A 525 -6.23 -44.50 5.70
C SER A 525 -6.68 -45.94 5.47
N SER A 526 -6.68 -46.76 6.53
CA SER A 526 -7.20 -48.13 6.49
C SER A 526 -8.69 -48.24 6.13
N THR A 527 -9.44 -47.13 6.18
CA THR A 527 -10.89 -47.08 5.91
C THR A 527 -11.29 -46.06 4.84
N VAL A 528 -10.37 -45.23 4.34
CA VAL A 528 -10.66 -44.16 3.38
C VAL A 528 -9.58 -44.13 2.30
N THR A 529 -9.97 -44.49 1.07
CA THR A 529 -9.16 -44.21 -0.13
C THR A 529 -9.53 -42.83 -0.65
N ARG A 530 -8.57 -41.90 -0.59
CA ARG A 530 -8.67 -40.52 -1.05
C ARG A 530 -8.15 -40.33 -2.46
N ALA A 531 -7.05 -40.99 -2.82
CA ALA A 531 -6.50 -41.03 -4.18
C ALA A 531 -5.69 -42.32 -4.37
N THR A 532 -5.59 -42.80 -5.61
CA THR A 532 -4.84 -44.02 -5.98
C THR A 532 -3.61 -43.72 -6.85
N TRP A 533 -3.30 -42.44 -7.02
CA TRP A 533 -2.30 -41.88 -7.93
C TRP A 533 -1.43 -40.87 -7.16
N ASN A 534 -0.33 -40.41 -7.76
CA ASN A 534 0.63 -39.52 -7.11
C ASN A 534 0.14 -38.06 -7.09
N THR A 535 -0.41 -37.64 -5.95
CA THR A 535 -1.03 -36.31 -5.79
C THR A 535 -0.06 -35.29 -5.23
N VAL A 536 0.05 -34.13 -5.86
CA VAL A 536 0.70 -32.93 -5.32
C VAL A 536 -0.37 -31.96 -4.81
N LEU A 537 -0.08 -31.25 -3.72
CA LEU A 537 -0.96 -30.22 -3.17
C LEU A 537 -0.24 -28.87 -3.16
N HIS A 538 -0.93 -27.84 -3.64
CA HIS A 538 -0.45 -26.46 -3.64
C HIS A 538 -1.45 -25.51 -3.00
N ALA A 539 -1.00 -24.41 -2.39
CA ALA A 539 -1.88 -23.30 -2.03
C ALA A 539 -1.26 -21.95 -2.40
N ARG A 540 -2.11 -21.01 -2.83
CA ARG A 540 -1.74 -19.62 -3.17
C ARG A 540 -2.76 -18.64 -2.59
N GLN A 541 -2.35 -17.39 -2.42
CA GLN A 541 -3.15 -16.32 -1.82
C GLN A 541 -3.15 -15.11 -2.77
N GLY A 542 -4.31 -14.50 -3.01
CA GLY A 542 -4.45 -13.36 -3.92
C GLY A 542 -3.88 -12.05 -3.36
N ASN A 543 -3.74 -11.98 -2.04
CA ASN A 543 -3.16 -10.84 -1.31
C ASN A 543 -1.72 -11.10 -0.81
N SER A 544 -1.11 -12.24 -1.16
CA SER A 544 0.28 -12.52 -0.78
C SER A 544 0.99 -13.48 -1.73
N LEU A 545 2.23 -13.13 -2.07
CA LEU A 545 3.16 -13.96 -2.85
C LEU A 545 3.52 -15.29 -2.14
N THR A 546 3.19 -15.44 -0.86
CA THR A 546 3.42 -16.68 -0.10
C THR A 546 2.59 -17.84 -0.68
N SER A 547 3.29 -18.78 -1.32
CA SER A 547 2.75 -20.05 -1.79
C SER A 547 3.23 -21.23 -0.93
N PHE A 548 2.42 -22.29 -0.87
CA PHE A 548 2.73 -23.52 -0.16
C PHE A 548 2.68 -24.71 -1.11
N CYS A 549 3.53 -25.71 -0.88
CA CYS A 549 3.64 -26.91 -1.71
C CYS A 549 3.92 -28.14 -0.84
N ASN A 550 3.30 -29.27 -1.17
CA ASN A 550 3.72 -30.57 -0.66
C ASN A 550 3.49 -31.67 -1.70
N ASP A 551 4.46 -32.58 -1.78
CA ASP A 551 4.45 -33.81 -2.56
C ASP A 551 4.87 -34.98 -1.65
N ASN A 552 4.36 -36.19 -1.94
CA ASN A 552 4.71 -37.49 -1.34
C ASN A 552 4.83 -37.58 0.21
N ALA A 553 4.07 -36.79 0.99
CA ALA A 553 4.15 -36.81 2.47
C ALA A 553 3.66 -38.10 3.15
N CYS A 554 2.90 -38.96 2.48
CA CYS A 554 2.33 -40.20 3.05
C CYS A 554 2.35 -41.37 2.04
N GLY A 555 3.46 -41.52 1.33
CA GLY A 555 3.56 -42.41 0.16
C GLY A 555 3.29 -41.60 -1.10
N LEU A 556 2.41 -42.08 -1.97
CA LEU A 556 1.98 -41.37 -3.20
C LEU A 556 1.00 -40.21 -2.94
N GLN A 557 0.69 -39.89 -1.69
CA GLN A 557 -0.26 -38.82 -1.35
C GLN A 557 0.38 -37.77 -0.45
N SER A 558 -0.30 -36.62 -0.34
CA SER A 558 0.28 -35.39 0.17
C SER A 558 -0.48 -34.82 1.37
N ILE A 559 0.26 -34.08 2.19
CA ILE A 559 -0.22 -33.29 3.33
C ILE A 559 0.36 -31.89 3.20
N LEU A 560 -0.44 -30.96 2.70
CA LEU A 560 -0.10 -29.56 2.67
C LEU A 560 -0.44 -28.92 4.02
N ARG A 561 0.56 -28.36 4.71
CA ARG A 561 0.38 -27.47 5.85
C ARG A 561 0.75 -26.04 5.43
N ALA A 562 -0.25 -25.26 5.09
CA ALA A 562 -0.10 -23.84 4.76
C ALA A 562 -0.24 -23.03 6.05
N ASP A 563 0.88 -22.70 6.69
CA ASP A 563 0.93 -22.22 8.08
C ASP A 563 1.08 -20.70 8.26
N ARG A 564 1.23 -19.98 7.15
CA ARG A 564 1.33 -18.52 7.09
C ARG A 564 0.26 -17.97 6.14
N MET A 565 -0.99 -18.36 6.38
CA MET A 565 -2.11 -17.74 5.66
C MET A 565 -2.21 -16.28 6.10
N SER A 566 -2.23 -15.36 5.14
CA SER A 566 -2.24 -13.92 5.37
C SER A 566 -3.54 -13.48 6.07
N ALA A 567 -3.47 -12.43 6.88
CA ALA A 567 -4.65 -11.79 7.45
C ALA A 567 -5.47 -11.01 6.40
N GLY A 568 -6.63 -10.50 6.82
CA GLY A 568 -7.50 -9.63 6.03
C GLY A 568 -8.34 -10.35 4.97
N SER A 569 -9.13 -9.55 4.24
CA SER A 569 -9.94 -10.02 3.11
C SER A 569 -9.06 -10.48 1.94
N GLY A 570 -9.60 -11.38 1.12
CA GLY A 570 -8.91 -11.85 -0.08
C GLY A 570 -9.31 -13.24 -0.54
N LEU A 571 -8.84 -13.56 -1.73
CA LEU A 571 -8.95 -14.85 -2.40
C LEU A 571 -7.84 -15.81 -1.96
N ARG A 572 -8.18 -17.07 -1.70
CA ARG A 572 -7.22 -18.14 -1.44
C ARG A 572 -7.62 -19.37 -2.24
N ALA A 573 -6.65 -20.12 -2.72
CA ALA A 573 -6.87 -21.32 -3.53
C ALA A 573 -5.98 -22.48 -3.07
N LEU A 574 -6.58 -23.66 -3.03
CA LEU A 574 -5.96 -24.98 -2.88
C LEU A 574 -6.05 -25.69 -4.22
N TYR A 575 -4.93 -26.24 -4.69
CA TYR A 575 -4.84 -26.98 -5.95
C TYR A 575 -4.46 -28.43 -5.66
N VAL A 576 -5.07 -29.33 -6.42
CA VAL A 576 -4.74 -30.76 -6.45
C VAL A 576 -4.22 -31.06 -7.85
N ASP A 577 -2.96 -31.46 -7.93
CA ASP A 577 -2.24 -31.74 -9.18
C ASP A 577 -1.60 -33.13 -9.11
N GLY A 578 -1.00 -33.60 -10.21
CA GLY A 578 -0.26 -34.86 -10.30
C GLY A 578 1.24 -34.66 -10.38
N ALA A 579 2.01 -35.57 -9.76
CA ALA A 579 3.47 -35.43 -9.72
C ALA A 579 4.15 -35.57 -11.11
N SER A 580 3.46 -36.12 -12.12
CA SER A 580 3.97 -36.25 -13.49
C SER A 580 2.86 -36.46 -14.53
N SER A 581 3.20 -36.37 -15.83
CA SER A 581 2.25 -36.62 -16.93
C SER A 581 1.64 -38.01 -16.86
N GLY A 582 0.34 -38.06 -16.57
CA GLY A 582 -0.46 -39.29 -16.45
C GLY A 582 -0.96 -39.58 -15.04
N GLU A 583 -0.35 -38.97 -14.01
CA GLU A 583 -0.83 -39.03 -12.63
C GLU A 583 -2.08 -38.15 -12.49
N SER A 584 -3.25 -38.74 -12.71
CA SER A 584 -4.53 -38.04 -12.65
C SER A 584 -5.67 -39.00 -12.35
N GLY A 585 -6.78 -38.48 -11.82
CA GLY A 585 -7.94 -39.31 -11.50
C GLY A 585 -8.94 -38.62 -10.58
N PRO A 586 -9.96 -39.36 -10.10
CA PRO A 586 -10.80 -38.89 -9.01
C PRO A 586 -10.00 -38.77 -7.71
N PHE A 587 -10.40 -37.86 -6.83
CA PHE A 587 -9.79 -37.69 -5.53
C PHE A 587 -10.78 -37.15 -4.48
N SER A 588 -10.40 -37.25 -3.21
CA SER A 588 -10.95 -36.42 -2.13
C SER A 588 -9.86 -35.84 -1.24
N VAL A 589 -10.06 -34.62 -0.76
CA VAL A 589 -9.11 -33.91 0.12
C VAL A 589 -9.79 -33.59 1.45
N ALA A 590 -9.21 -34.03 2.56
CA ALA A 590 -9.56 -33.51 3.88
C ALA A 590 -8.97 -32.10 4.00
N VAL A 591 -9.80 -31.10 4.24
CA VAL A 591 -9.36 -29.72 4.46
C VAL A 591 -9.83 -29.26 5.82
N SER A 592 -8.92 -28.73 6.64
CA SER A 592 -9.22 -28.07 7.90
C SER A 592 -8.55 -26.71 7.97
N PHE A 593 -9.24 -25.76 8.59
CA PHE A 593 -8.72 -24.46 8.96
C PHE A 593 -8.55 -24.43 10.48
N SER A 594 -7.42 -23.94 10.98
CA SER A 594 -7.34 -23.52 12.37
C SER A 594 -8.40 -22.45 12.61
N THR A 595 -9.18 -22.59 13.69
CA THR A 595 -9.89 -21.42 14.22
C THR A 595 -8.87 -20.36 14.59
N PRO A 596 -9.09 -19.08 14.23
CA PRO A 596 -8.36 -17.96 14.82
C PRO A 596 -8.39 -17.96 16.35
#